data_AF-A0A1J5WC92-F1
#
_entry.id   AF-A0A1J5WC92-F1
#
_cell.length_a   1.000
_cell.length_b   1.000
_cell.length_c   1.000
_cell.angle_alpha   90.00
_cell.angle_beta   90.00
_cell.angle_gamma   90.00
#
_symmetry.space_group_name_H-M   'P 1'
#
loop_
_entity.id
_entity.type
_entity.pdbx_description
1 polymer ?
#
loop_
_entity_poly.entity_id
_entity_poly.type
_entity_poly.pdbx_seq_one_letter_code
_entity_poly.pdbx_strand_id
1 'polypeptide(L)'
;FHEENVMEGLRLDTEECGDITEILEMEDNSILVGKVKQLDLGGDAIEIIPKLAFHREDVMEELVLNTFDPGEITNIFNTENKNILVSAAKVKKLKLSRFAVRILPELVFHGENVVEELVLDVDYPDR
;
A
#
# COMPACT_ATOMS: atom_id res chain seq x y z
N PHE A 1 -9.17 11.16 20.46
CA PHE A 1 -8.41 11.44 19.23
C PHE A 1 -8.91 12.76 18.68
N HIS A 2 -8.08 13.79 18.66
CA HIS A 2 -8.44 15.10 18.09
C HIS A 2 -8.48 14.99 16.56
N GLU A 3 -9.41 15.73 15.95
CA GLU A 3 -9.67 15.78 14.49
C GLU A 3 -8.48 16.27 13.64
N GLU A 4 -7.38 16.72 14.27
CA GLU A 4 -6.24 17.39 13.62
C GLU A 4 -4.95 16.57 13.52
N ASN A 5 -4.86 15.36 14.07
CA ASN A 5 -3.60 14.62 14.02
C ASN A 5 -3.44 13.91 12.67
N VAL A 6 -2.68 14.51 11.76
CA VAL A 6 -2.30 13.96 10.46
C VAL A 6 -0.87 13.45 10.55
N MET A 7 -0.66 12.18 10.24
CA MET A 7 0.69 11.62 10.13
C MET A 7 1.34 12.11 8.84
N GLU A 8 2.52 12.73 8.94
CA GLU A 8 3.25 13.19 7.74
C GLU A 8 3.70 12.01 6.88
N GLY A 9 4.14 10.90 7.48
CA GLY A 9 4.46 9.70 6.73
C GLY A 9 4.54 8.43 7.57
N LEU A 10 4.17 7.31 6.94
CA LEU A 10 4.36 5.95 7.44
C LEU A 10 5.24 5.19 6.44
N ARG A 11 6.39 4.70 6.91
CA ARG A 11 7.28 3.87 6.11
C ARG A 11 7.52 2.53 6.79
N LEU A 12 7.37 1.45 6.04
CA LEU A 12 7.67 0.08 6.47
C LEU A 12 8.47 -0.60 5.37
N ASP A 13 9.55 -1.28 5.74
CA ASP A 13 10.50 -1.88 4.82
C ASP A 13 10.95 -3.19 5.46
N THR A 14 10.76 -4.31 4.78
CA THR A 14 11.05 -5.63 5.32
C THR A 14 11.72 -6.48 4.24
N GLU A 15 12.85 -7.08 4.58
CA GLU A 15 13.60 -7.97 3.69
C GLU A 15 13.25 -9.46 3.90
N GLU A 16 12.51 -9.79 4.97
CA GLU A 16 12.05 -11.15 5.29
C GLU A 16 10.56 -11.20 5.69
N CYS A 17 9.80 -12.06 5.01
CA CYS A 17 8.36 -12.27 5.20
C CYS A 17 7.97 -12.69 6.63
N GLY A 18 8.91 -13.30 7.38
CA GLY A 18 8.69 -13.74 8.76
C GLY A 18 8.24 -12.61 9.70
N ASP A 19 8.74 -11.38 9.47
CA ASP A 19 8.52 -10.24 10.36
C ASP A 19 7.08 -9.71 10.37
N ILE A 20 6.30 -10.01 9.33
CA ILE A 20 4.92 -9.54 9.19
C ILE A 20 3.87 -10.64 9.35
N THR A 21 4.28 -11.88 9.63
CA THR A 21 3.37 -13.04 9.68
C THR A 21 2.15 -12.78 10.58
N GLU A 22 2.39 -12.28 11.80
CA GLU A 22 1.31 -11.96 12.75
C GLU A 22 0.35 -10.88 12.23
N ILE A 23 0.87 -9.92 11.44
CA ILE A 23 0.07 -8.86 10.81
C ILE A 23 -0.77 -9.43 9.67
N LEU A 24 -0.21 -10.33 8.86
CA LEU A 24 -0.92 -10.96 7.75
C LEU A 24 -2.08 -11.85 8.22
N GLU A 25 -1.99 -12.41 9.43
CA GLU A 25 -3.07 -13.16 10.08
C GLU A 25 -4.21 -12.28 10.60
N MET A 26 -4.02 -10.96 10.68
CA MET A 26 -5.07 -10.04 11.14
C MET A 26 -6.20 -9.91 10.10
N GLU A 27 -7.37 -9.51 10.57
CA GLU A 27 -8.50 -9.18 9.69
C GLU A 27 -8.16 -7.97 8.81
N ASP A 28 -8.75 -7.90 7.62
CA ASP A 28 -8.58 -6.74 6.74
C ASP A 28 -9.11 -5.47 7.41
N ASN A 29 -8.45 -4.33 7.19
CA ASN A 29 -8.77 -3.04 7.83
C ASN A 29 -8.73 -3.04 9.38
N SER A 30 -8.06 -4.00 10.01
CA SER A 30 -7.97 -4.08 11.48
C SER A 30 -6.93 -3.12 12.08
N ILE A 31 -5.96 -2.65 11.28
CA ILE A 31 -4.92 -1.70 11.72
C ILE A 31 -5.36 -0.28 11.37
N LEU A 32 -5.87 0.45 12.36
CA LEU A 32 -6.27 1.86 12.20
C LEU A 32 -5.04 2.78 12.10
N VAL A 33 -4.70 3.21 10.88
CA VAL A 33 -3.60 4.16 10.64
C VAL A 33 -4.09 5.60 10.80
N GLY A 34 -5.34 5.88 10.46
CA GLY A 34 -5.93 7.22 10.52
C GLY A 34 -5.63 8.04 9.27
N LYS A 35 -5.21 9.30 9.45
CA LYS A 35 -4.85 10.21 8.36
C LYS A 35 -3.35 10.17 8.10
N VAL A 36 -2.94 9.95 6.86
CA VAL A 36 -1.52 9.86 6.47
C VAL A 36 -1.28 10.52 5.12
N LYS A 37 -0.28 11.40 5.05
CA LYS A 37 0.08 12.05 3.78
C LYS A 37 0.91 11.16 2.88
N GLN A 38 1.89 10.43 3.44
CA GLN A 38 2.81 9.58 2.67
C GLN A 38 2.84 8.16 3.22
N LEU A 39 2.61 7.17 2.35
CA LEU A 39 2.77 5.75 2.67
C LEU A 39 3.84 5.14 1.78
N ASP A 40 4.89 4.58 2.38
CA ASP A 40 6.02 3.96 1.70
C ASP A 40 6.21 2.52 2.20
N LEU A 41 5.93 1.53 1.34
CA LEU A 41 6.02 0.11 1.66
C LEU A 41 7.04 -0.58 0.76
N GLY A 42 8.06 -1.14 1.40
CA GLY A 42 9.18 -1.85 0.78
C GLY A 42 9.18 -3.34 1.11
N GLY A 43 9.51 -4.17 0.11
CA GLY A 43 9.65 -5.61 0.25
C GLY A 43 8.34 -6.29 0.64
N ASP A 44 8.41 -7.23 1.60
CA ASP A 44 7.22 -7.95 2.11
C ASP A 44 6.17 -7.03 2.76
N ALA A 45 6.55 -5.83 3.22
CA ALA A 45 5.63 -4.91 3.89
C ALA A 45 4.47 -4.47 2.99
N ILE A 46 4.58 -4.64 1.67
CA ILE A 46 3.49 -4.39 0.73
C ILE A 46 2.30 -5.32 0.99
N GLU A 47 2.52 -6.54 1.48
CA GLU A 47 1.44 -7.50 1.76
C GLU A 47 0.50 -7.05 2.89
N ILE A 48 0.93 -6.10 3.73
CA ILE A 48 0.10 -5.63 4.84
C ILE A 48 -0.93 -4.59 4.40
N ILE A 49 -0.87 -4.05 3.17
CA ILE A 49 -1.80 -2.99 2.70
C ILE A 49 -3.27 -3.32 3.01
N PRO A 50 -3.79 -4.54 2.73
CA PRO A 50 -5.18 -4.89 3.04
C PRO A 50 -5.53 -4.84 4.53
N LYS A 51 -4.53 -4.89 5.41
CA LYS A 51 -4.69 -4.83 6.87
C LYS A 51 -4.80 -3.39 7.38
N LEU A 52 -4.35 -2.41 6.60
CA LEU A 52 -4.35 -1.00 6.97
C LEU A 52 -5.69 -0.34 6.68
N ALA A 53 -6.22 0.38 7.66
CA ALA A 53 -7.43 1.19 7.56
C ALA A 53 -7.10 2.67 7.62
N PHE A 54 -7.41 3.38 6.53
CA PHE A 54 -7.26 4.82 6.39
C PHE A 54 -8.58 5.54 6.62
N HIS A 55 -8.49 6.82 6.99
CA HIS A 55 -9.68 7.64 7.15
C HIS A 55 -10.35 7.92 5.80
N ARG A 56 -11.66 7.61 5.68
CA ARG A 56 -12.43 7.53 4.40
C ARG A 56 -12.41 8.79 3.52
N GLU A 57 -12.18 9.95 4.12
CA GLU A 57 -12.20 11.26 3.45
C GLU A 57 -10.80 11.86 3.29
N ASP A 58 -9.75 11.10 3.59
CA ASP A 58 -8.39 11.62 3.56
C ASP A 58 -7.79 11.59 2.15
N VAL A 59 -6.90 12.56 1.91
CA VAL A 59 -6.15 12.68 0.66
C VAL A 59 -4.69 12.40 0.99
N MET A 60 -4.24 11.21 0.60
CA MET A 60 -2.83 10.84 0.64
C MET A 60 -2.11 11.54 -0.52
N GLU A 61 -1.03 12.23 -0.20
CA GLU A 61 -0.19 12.91 -1.16
C GLU A 61 0.61 11.90 -2.00
N GLU A 62 1.12 10.84 -1.38
CA GLU A 62 1.98 9.86 -2.05
C GLU A 62 1.84 8.44 -1.49
N LEU A 63 1.64 7.48 -2.40
CA LEU A 63 1.73 6.04 -2.15
C LEU A 63 2.92 5.47 -2.94
N VAL A 64 3.91 4.93 -2.23
CA VAL A 64 5.11 4.30 -2.80
C VAL A 64 5.12 2.81 -2.45
N LEU A 65 5.15 1.95 -3.47
CA LEU A 65 5.29 0.50 -3.32
C LEU A 65 6.51 0.01 -4.11
N ASN A 66 7.37 -0.79 -3.48
CA ASN A 66 8.58 -1.31 -4.11
C ASN A 66 8.97 -2.69 -3.55
N THR A 67 9.05 -3.70 -4.42
CA THR A 67 9.46 -5.06 -4.02
C THR A 67 10.45 -5.64 -5.03
N PHE A 68 11.43 -6.38 -4.51
CA PHE A 68 12.42 -7.09 -5.32
C PHE A 68 12.04 -8.55 -5.61
N ASP A 69 11.05 -9.11 -4.92
CA ASP A 69 10.65 -10.50 -5.11
C ASP A 69 9.18 -10.62 -5.55
N PRO A 70 8.91 -11.22 -6.72
CA PRO A 70 7.55 -11.46 -7.18
C PRO A 70 6.73 -12.38 -6.27
N GLY A 71 7.37 -13.10 -5.33
CA GLY A 71 6.73 -13.89 -4.28
C GLY A 71 6.02 -13.03 -3.24
N GLU A 72 6.58 -11.87 -2.89
CA GLU A 72 6.12 -10.91 -1.85
C GLU A 72 4.82 -10.18 -2.21
N ILE A 73 4.20 -10.52 -3.33
CA ILE A 73 2.91 -9.96 -3.75
C ILE A 73 1.86 -11.05 -3.96
N THR A 74 2.20 -12.30 -3.69
CA THR A 74 1.34 -13.46 -3.97
C THR A 74 0.07 -13.41 -3.12
N ASN A 75 0.19 -13.01 -1.85
CA ASN A 75 -0.95 -12.94 -0.95
C ASN A 75 -1.92 -11.81 -1.32
N ILE A 76 -1.41 -10.75 -1.93
CA ILE A 76 -2.22 -9.63 -2.43
C ILE A 76 -3.21 -10.13 -3.51
N PHE A 77 -2.77 -11.02 -4.41
CA PHE A 77 -3.64 -11.58 -5.44
C PHE A 77 -4.61 -12.67 -4.93
N ASN A 78 -4.22 -13.38 -3.87
CA ASN A 78 -4.99 -14.48 -3.30
C ASN A 78 -6.05 -14.04 -2.29
N THR A 79 -5.99 -12.80 -1.82
CA THR A 79 -6.98 -12.25 -0.90
C THR A 79 -8.33 -12.17 -1.64
N GLU A 80 -9.33 -12.93 -1.18
CA GLU A 80 -10.68 -12.95 -1.79
C GLU A 80 -11.32 -11.55 -1.83
N ASN A 81 -10.83 -10.63 -0.99
CA ASN A 81 -11.16 -9.21 -0.94
C ASN A 81 -10.20 -8.33 -1.75
N LYS A 82 -10.18 -8.48 -3.08
CA LYS A 82 -9.46 -7.60 -4.02
C LYS A 82 -9.87 -6.11 -3.96
N ASN A 83 -10.85 -5.74 -3.15
CA ASN A 83 -11.47 -4.42 -3.13
C ASN A 83 -10.83 -3.41 -2.13
N ILE A 84 -9.77 -3.79 -1.42
CA ILE A 84 -9.33 -3.06 -0.23
C ILE A 84 -8.10 -2.17 -0.47
N LEU A 85 -7.26 -2.48 -1.47
CA LEU A 85 -5.89 -1.97 -1.55
C LEU A 85 -5.73 -0.44 -1.45
N VAL A 86 -6.70 0.39 -1.85
CA VAL A 86 -6.66 1.86 -1.65
C VAL A 86 -8.07 2.49 -1.56
N SER A 87 -9.13 1.72 -1.33
CA SER A 87 -10.51 2.20 -1.57
C SER A 87 -11.01 3.22 -0.53
N ALA A 88 -10.33 3.31 0.61
CA ALA A 88 -10.63 4.24 1.69
C ALA A 88 -9.99 5.63 1.54
N ALA A 89 -8.98 5.82 0.68
CA ALA A 89 -8.28 7.10 0.56
C ALA A 89 -8.17 7.56 -0.90
N LYS A 90 -8.14 8.89 -1.09
CA LYS A 90 -7.74 9.47 -2.38
C LYS A 90 -6.21 9.53 -2.41
N VAL A 91 -5.60 9.19 -3.54
CA VAL A 91 -4.14 9.21 -3.73
C VAL A 91 -3.81 10.14 -4.88
N LYS A 92 -3.00 11.16 -4.60
CA LYS A 92 -2.50 12.09 -5.63
C LYS A 92 -1.38 11.49 -6.44
N LYS A 93 -0.37 10.91 -5.80
CA LYS A 93 0.80 10.33 -6.47
C LYS A 93 0.92 8.86 -6.15
N LEU A 94 1.03 8.03 -7.19
CA LEU A 94 1.30 6.61 -7.06
C LEU A 94 2.65 6.30 -7.69
N LYS A 95 3.56 5.73 -6.92
CA LYS A 95 4.83 5.20 -7.39
C LYS A 95 4.90 3.69 -7.16
N LEU A 96 5.02 2.94 -8.25
CA LEU A 96 5.24 1.49 -8.21
C LEU A 96 6.61 1.19 -8.82
N SER A 97 7.44 0.45 -8.08
CA SER A 97 8.79 0.09 -8.53
C SER A 97 8.99 -1.43 -8.56
N ARG A 98 9.74 -1.92 -9.54
CA ARG A 98 10.13 -3.32 -9.74
C ARG A 98 8.92 -4.25 -9.82
N PHE A 99 8.85 -5.29 -8.98
CA PHE A 99 7.74 -6.24 -9.02
C PHE A 99 6.42 -5.64 -8.48
N ALA A 100 6.47 -4.50 -7.77
CA ALA A 100 5.26 -3.84 -7.24
C ALA A 100 4.33 -3.35 -8.36
N VAL A 101 4.87 -3.10 -9.56
CA VAL A 101 4.08 -2.71 -10.74
C VAL A 101 2.98 -3.74 -11.06
N ARG A 102 3.19 -5.01 -10.70
CA ARG A 102 2.21 -6.08 -10.91
C ARG A 102 0.94 -5.90 -10.08
N ILE A 103 0.97 -5.13 -9.00
CA ILE A 103 -0.19 -4.86 -8.14
C ILE A 103 -1.14 -3.85 -8.78
N LEU A 104 -0.69 -3.07 -9.78
CA LEU A 104 -1.49 -2.02 -10.40
C LEU A 104 -2.93 -2.43 -10.77
N PRO A 105 -3.19 -3.62 -11.36
CA PRO A 105 -4.56 -4.07 -11.68
C PRO A 105 -5.43 -4.37 -10.46
N GLU A 106 -4.83 -4.62 -9.31
CA GLU A 106 -5.51 -4.92 -8.05
C GLU A 106 -5.75 -3.65 -7.20
N LEU A 107 -5.14 -2.51 -7.56
CA LEU A 107 -5.38 -1.24 -6.87
C LEU A 107 -6.77 -0.69 -7.19
N VAL A 108 -7.63 -0.64 -6.18
CA VAL A 108 -8.95 -0.02 -6.25
C VAL A 108 -8.93 1.32 -5.54
N PHE A 109 -9.18 2.40 -6.29
CA PHE A 109 -9.27 3.75 -5.74
C PHE A 109 -10.70 4.16 -5.42
N HIS A 110 -10.84 5.14 -4.53
CA HIS A 110 -12.12 5.82 -4.31
C HIS A 110 -12.70 6.34 -5.65
N GLY A 111 -14.03 6.28 -5.83
CA GLY A 111 -14.69 6.63 -7.10
C GLY A 111 -14.52 8.10 -7.55
N GLU A 112 -14.10 8.97 -6.63
CA GLU A 112 -13.76 10.37 -6.89
C GLU A 112 -12.24 10.63 -6.88
N ASN A 113 -11.41 9.58 -6.84
CA ASN A 113 -9.97 9.74 -6.84
C ASN A 113 -9.49 10.21 -8.23
N VAL A 114 -8.58 11.19 -8.23
CA VAL A 114 -7.87 11.64 -9.42
C VAL A 114 -6.38 11.54 -9.11
N VAL A 115 -5.74 10.50 -9.65
CA VAL A 115 -4.29 10.35 -9.55
C VAL A 115 -3.66 11.43 -10.44
N GLU A 116 -2.95 12.35 -9.82
CA GLU A 116 -2.24 13.47 -10.48
C GLU A 116 -0.93 12.99 -11.12
N GLU A 117 -0.27 12.00 -10.51
CA GLU A 117 1.01 11.46 -10.99
C GLU A 117 1.06 9.93 -10.81
N LEU A 118 1.40 9.22 -11.88
CA LEU A 118 1.67 7.78 -11.86
C LEU A 118 3.10 7.53 -12.34
N VAL A 119 3.95 7.00 -11.47
CA VAL A 119 5.32 6.61 -11.76
C VAL A 119 5.44 5.10 -11.71
N LEU A 120 5.86 4.51 -12.83
CA LEU A 120 6.14 3.08 -12.94
C LEU A 120 7.62 2.91 -13.27
N ASP A 121 8.35 2.30 -12.36
CA ASP A 121 9.76 1.94 -12.56
C ASP A 121 9.85 0.41 -12.60
N VAL A 122 10.29 -0.15 -13.71
CA VAL A 122 10.44 -1.61 -13.89
C VAL A 122 11.90 -1.99 -14.05
N ASP A 123 12.84 -1.13 -13.63
CA ASP A 123 14.26 -1.44 -13.76
C ASP A 123 14.62 -2.64 -12.86
N TYR A 124 14.81 -3.78 -13.50
CA TYR A 124 15.31 -5.00 -12.89
C TYR A 124 16.82 -4.91 -12.98
N PRO A 125 17.57 -4.73 -11.87
CA PRO A 125 19.01 -4.88 -11.96
C PRO A 125 19.31 -6.27 -12.53
N ASP A 126 20.00 -6.28 -13.67
CA ASP A 126 20.34 -7.49 -14.42
C ASP A 126 20.89 -8.56 -13.45
N ARG A 127 20.22 -9.73 -13.44
CA ARG A 127 20.62 -10.92 -12.69
C ARG A 127 21.97 -11.47 -13.14
#